data_AF-A0A7C1X3B1-F1
#
_entry.id   AF-A0A7C1X3B1-F1
#
_cell.length_a   1.000
_cell.length_b   1.000
_cell.length_c   1.000
_cell.angle_alpha   90.00
_cell.angle_beta   90.00
_cell.angle_gamma   90.00
#
_symmetry.space_group_name_H-M   'P 1'
#
loop_
_entity.id
_entity.type
_entity.pdbx_description
1 polymer ?
#
loop_
_entity_poly.entity_id
_entity_poly.type
_entity_poly.pdbx_seq_one_letter_code
_entity_poly.pdbx_strand_id
1 'polypeptide(L)'
;MTHNPLSRVRRTALSTVLLLAATAIFPTSATATPPPQEQGGAAENPYEHRAARWFQRNGIETDPLPDLEDLYELAFVRVDLGAFEVLVPDHALTDRDWIESIQEVTGALLDAQVEWASWLPRDAEPGDADGSTSGFDASLVSRNAATLAKWIRTWKQKTMRKALARVASSSEEEGPKPLREILDAPERVLVASEELAKALRNGASLGGPLEASPRACRLILLPTREDFVEFQAVVALLEPRHRPYFWVEGVEFWTVFDYDGNRAIALSFATDEALRHYERAIAMNRKNANEMAENVVQLAMQSLLGHVFGERMDPILAGGIANDLVISQFGEVDTRTDGDLRSKSIAARSVFVPGGNPDGGTLPPVDAQSRWRARRGKGYFADALSDARKDAAKEAKEAWQKRAGFLLKSDDESSHIVVTAPFLGPAATALPPEEFRGDQAEFLRAYRACFLHWLRENGAGSKAASREAYGMLLRKLATSEQSFPDLVTSIYGAPLSAPSGPELFEGGDAEPLEGRFLRWLGKH
;
A
#
# COMPACT_ATOMS: atom_id res chain seq x y z
N MET A 1 64.72 -15.87 -9.95
CA MET A 1 63.99 -16.98 -9.32
C MET A 1 62.98 -16.36 -8.36
N THR A 2 61.88 -15.87 -8.92
CA THR A 2 60.52 -16.47 -8.95
C THR A 2 59.64 -15.88 -7.85
N HIS A 3 59.11 -14.68 -8.16
CA HIS A 3 57.82 -14.22 -7.66
C HIS A 3 56.73 -15.16 -8.17
N ASN A 4 55.73 -15.47 -7.34
CA ASN A 4 54.41 -15.86 -7.84
C ASN A 4 53.29 -15.33 -6.93
N PRO A 5 52.18 -14.81 -7.49
CA PRO A 5 51.21 -13.96 -6.81
C PRO A 5 49.87 -14.66 -6.51
N LEU A 6 49.06 -13.90 -5.77
CA LEU A 6 47.65 -14.10 -5.44
C LEU A 6 46.78 -14.56 -6.62
N SER A 7 46.11 -15.70 -6.46
CA SER A 7 45.05 -16.17 -7.36
C SER A 7 43.72 -15.49 -7.01
N ARG A 8 43.35 -14.50 -7.83
CA ARG A 8 41.96 -14.02 -7.94
C ARG A 8 41.14 -15.08 -8.68
N VAL A 9 40.22 -15.74 -7.98
CA VAL A 9 39.18 -16.55 -8.62
C VAL A 9 38.04 -15.61 -9.03
N ARG A 10 38.05 -15.17 -10.30
CA ARG A 10 36.88 -14.60 -10.97
C ARG A 10 35.90 -15.74 -11.27
N ARG A 11 34.78 -15.81 -10.54
CA ARG A 11 33.61 -16.55 -10.99
C ARG A 11 32.81 -15.66 -11.95
N THR A 12 33.14 -15.74 -13.23
CA THR A 12 32.24 -15.36 -14.32
C THR A 12 31.29 -16.52 -14.54
N ALA A 13 30.08 -16.45 -13.98
CA ALA A 13 28.97 -17.27 -14.42
C ALA A 13 28.15 -16.42 -15.41
N LEU A 14 28.30 -16.74 -16.70
CA LEU A 14 27.28 -16.43 -17.70
C LEU A 14 25.98 -17.07 -17.24
N SER A 15 24.96 -16.27 -16.95
CA SER A 15 23.57 -16.74 -16.91
C SER A 15 22.84 -16.05 -18.05
N THR A 16 22.49 -16.88 -19.02
CA THR A 16 21.67 -16.60 -20.19
C THR A 16 20.38 -15.90 -19.76
N VAL A 17 20.21 -14.66 -20.23
CA VAL A 17 18.98 -13.89 -20.10
C VAL A 17 17.87 -14.59 -20.88
N LEU A 18 17.01 -15.32 -20.19
CA LEU A 18 15.70 -15.73 -20.68
C LEU A 18 14.71 -14.66 -20.23
N LEU A 19 14.49 -13.69 -21.12
CA LEU A 19 13.50 -12.63 -20.99
C LEU A 19 12.10 -13.26 -21.04
N LEU A 20 11.57 -13.67 -19.88
CA LEU A 20 10.14 -13.90 -19.71
C LEU A 20 9.55 -12.58 -19.22
N ALA A 21 8.91 -11.87 -20.14
CA ALA A 21 8.20 -10.63 -19.88
C ALA A 21 7.03 -10.88 -18.92
N ALA A 22 7.31 -10.83 -17.61
CA ALA A 22 6.31 -10.51 -16.61
C ALA A 22 5.96 -9.03 -16.79
N THR A 23 4.99 -8.76 -17.65
CA THR A 23 4.31 -7.48 -17.70
C THR A 23 3.66 -7.30 -16.34
N ALA A 24 4.31 -6.54 -15.46
CA ALA A 24 3.62 -5.87 -14.37
C ALA A 24 2.61 -4.92 -15.03
N ILE A 25 1.42 -5.44 -15.28
CA ILE A 25 0.26 -4.65 -15.66
C ILE A 25 -0.09 -3.87 -14.38
N PHE A 26 0.56 -2.73 -14.18
CA PHE A 26 -0.17 -1.58 -13.67
C PHE A 26 -1.45 -1.51 -14.51
N PRO A 27 -2.65 -1.28 -13.93
CA PRO A 27 -3.79 -0.96 -14.76
C PRO A 27 -3.35 0.18 -15.66
N THR A 28 -3.11 -0.14 -16.93
CA THR A 28 -2.93 0.84 -17.97
C THR A 28 -4.28 1.50 -18.04
N SER A 29 -4.40 2.63 -17.35
CA SER A 29 -5.36 3.66 -17.69
C SER A 29 -5.37 3.71 -19.21
N ALA A 30 -6.56 3.50 -19.78
CA ALA A 30 -6.76 3.43 -21.22
C ALA A 30 -5.83 4.42 -21.92
N THR A 31 -4.94 3.90 -22.77
CA THR A 31 -4.16 4.74 -23.68
C THR A 31 -5.15 5.36 -24.66
N ALA A 32 -5.83 6.42 -24.23
CA ALA A 32 -6.33 7.42 -25.13
C ALA A 32 -5.09 7.95 -25.85
N THR A 33 -5.00 7.69 -27.15
CA THR A 33 -4.05 8.40 -28.00
C THR A 33 -4.29 9.89 -27.73
N PRO A 34 -3.29 10.65 -27.24
CA PRO A 34 -3.51 12.07 -27.00
C PRO A 34 -3.96 12.68 -28.32
N PRO A 35 -5.05 13.46 -28.35
CA PRO A 35 -5.36 14.22 -29.55
C PRO A 35 -4.13 15.05 -29.92
N PRO A 36 -3.85 15.28 -31.21
CA PRO A 36 -2.76 16.13 -31.64
C PRO A 36 -2.88 17.45 -30.87
N GLN A 37 -1.87 17.81 -30.09
CA GLN A 37 -1.81 19.13 -29.48
C GLN A 37 -1.77 20.15 -30.62
N GLU A 38 -2.93 20.76 -30.90
CA GLU A 38 -3.00 21.95 -31.73
C GLU A 38 -2.11 23.01 -31.07
N GLN A 39 -1.08 23.43 -31.79
CA GLN A 39 -0.21 24.53 -31.43
C GLN A 39 -1.00 25.85 -31.49
N GLY A 40 -1.89 26.06 -30.51
CA GLY A 40 -2.39 27.37 -30.13
C GLY A 40 -1.33 28.10 -29.31
N GLY A 41 -1.19 29.42 -29.52
CA GLY A 41 -0.06 30.24 -29.06
C GLY A 41 0.36 30.02 -27.60
N ALA A 42 1.67 30.17 -27.34
CA ALA A 42 2.40 29.87 -26.10
C ALA A 42 1.63 30.16 -24.80
N ALA A 43 0.72 29.26 -24.44
CA ALA A 43 0.13 29.20 -23.12
C ALA A 43 1.21 28.65 -22.19
N GLU A 44 1.43 29.34 -21.08
CA GLU A 44 2.34 28.91 -20.01
C GLU A 44 2.00 27.47 -19.61
N ASN A 45 3.02 26.61 -19.52
CA ASN A 45 2.84 25.21 -19.19
C ASN A 45 2.21 25.12 -17.78
N PRO A 46 0.97 24.59 -17.63
CA PRO A 46 0.26 24.61 -16.35
C PRO A 46 1.01 23.85 -15.25
N TYR A 47 1.84 22.87 -15.59
CA TYR A 47 2.62 22.12 -14.61
C TYR A 47 3.84 22.89 -14.10
N GLU A 48 4.50 23.67 -14.97
CA GLU A 48 5.58 24.56 -14.55
C GLU A 48 5.04 25.65 -13.61
N HIS A 49 3.85 26.18 -13.92
CA HIS A 49 3.17 27.14 -13.06
C HIS A 49 2.84 26.54 -11.68
N ARG A 50 2.34 25.29 -11.62
CA ARG A 50 2.10 24.57 -10.36
C ARG A 50 3.38 24.37 -9.55
N ALA A 51 4.48 23.98 -10.20
CA ALA A 51 5.77 23.83 -9.53
C ALA A 51 6.29 25.17 -8.98
N ALA A 52 6.19 26.25 -9.76
CA ALA A 52 6.58 27.59 -9.33
C ALA A 52 5.78 28.07 -8.12
N ARG A 53 4.47 27.82 -8.09
CA ARG A 53 3.62 28.11 -6.92
C ARG A 53 4.07 27.36 -5.67
N TRP A 54 4.45 26.09 -5.81
CA TRP A 54 4.96 25.30 -4.70
C TRP A 54 6.22 25.93 -4.10
N PHE A 55 7.22 26.26 -4.93
CA PHE A 55 8.45 26.91 -4.47
C PHE A 55 8.18 28.24 -3.80
N GLN A 56 7.33 29.09 -4.41
CA GLN A 56 6.95 30.38 -3.86
C GLN A 56 6.30 30.26 -2.48
N ARG A 57 5.37 29.31 -2.32
CA ARG A 57 4.64 29.10 -1.06
C ARG A 57 5.53 28.59 0.06
N ASN A 58 6.56 27.80 -0.29
CA ASN A 58 7.55 27.30 0.66
C ASN A 58 8.77 28.25 0.82
N GLY A 59 8.80 29.39 0.12
CA GLY A 59 9.89 30.36 0.21
C GLY A 59 11.23 29.84 -0.30
N ILE A 60 11.22 28.90 -1.24
CA ILE A 60 12.43 28.26 -1.78
C ILE A 60 12.92 29.02 -3.01
N GLU A 61 14.21 29.37 -3.01
CA GLU A 61 14.87 29.96 -4.16
C GLU A 61 15.07 28.91 -5.26
N THR A 62 14.82 29.29 -6.51
CA THR A 62 14.85 28.38 -7.67
C THR A 62 16.00 28.68 -8.63
N ASP A 63 16.93 29.54 -8.24
CA ASP A 63 18.14 29.87 -9.02
C ASP A 63 19.39 29.81 -8.14
N PRO A 64 20.11 28.66 -8.11
CA PRO A 64 19.85 27.44 -8.90
C PRO A 64 18.61 26.67 -8.41
N LEU A 65 18.05 25.83 -9.29
CA LEU A 65 17.01 24.88 -8.87
C LEU A 65 17.62 23.89 -7.86
N PRO A 66 16.97 23.67 -6.70
CA PRO A 66 17.43 22.68 -5.72
C PRO A 66 17.25 21.27 -6.29
N ASP A 67 18.03 20.32 -5.80
CA ASP A 67 17.69 18.92 -6.02
C ASP A 67 16.55 18.45 -5.09
N LEU A 68 16.12 17.20 -5.22
CA LEU A 68 15.03 16.67 -4.41
C LEU A 68 15.38 16.52 -2.93
N GLU A 69 16.63 16.18 -2.59
CA GLU A 69 17.02 16.05 -1.19
C GLU A 69 17.10 17.43 -0.54
N ASP A 70 17.74 18.41 -1.19
CA ASP A 70 17.77 19.83 -0.78
C ASP A 70 16.36 20.35 -0.50
N LEU A 71 15.41 20.01 -1.37
CA LEU A 71 14.02 20.38 -1.22
C LEU A 71 13.37 19.76 0.02
N TYR A 72 13.69 18.51 0.36
CA TYR A 72 13.21 17.91 1.61
C TYR A 72 13.76 18.64 2.82
N GLU A 73 15.02 19.07 2.80
CA GLU A 73 15.64 19.81 3.91
C GLU A 73 14.96 21.16 4.14
N LEU A 74 14.57 21.82 3.06
CA LEU A 74 14.01 23.17 3.09
C LEU A 74 12.53 23.22 3.48
N ALA A 75 11.74 22.19 3.17
CA ALA A 75 10.28 22.23 3.31
C ALA A 75 9.66 21.13 4.16
N PHE A 76 10.43 20.11 4.55
CA PHE A 76 9.88 18.95 5.25
C PHE A 76 10.62 18.65 6.56
N VAL A 77 9.83 18.21 7.53
CA VAL A 77 10.33 17.57 8.74
C VAL A 77 10.30 16.05 8.59
N ARG A 78 11.39 15.40 9.02
CA ARG A 78 11.48 13.95 9.08
C ARG A 78 10.94 13.38 10.39
N VAL A 79 10.06 12.38 10.30
CA VAL A 79 9.59 11.56 11.43
C VAL A 79 10.03 10.11 11.25
N ASP A 80 10.95 9.65 12.09
CA ASP A 80 11.46 8.27 12.09
C ASP A 80 10.55 7.32 12.88
N LEU A 81 9.88 6.40 12.17
CA LEU A 81 8.91 5.44 12.72
C LEU A 81 9.28 4.00 12.37
N GLY A 82 10.40 3.51 12.90
CA GLY A 82 10.82 2.13 12.68
C GLY A 82 11.20 1.87 11.23
N ALA A 83 10.40 1.06 10.53
CA ALA A 83 10.56 0.76 9.11
C ALA A 83 10.36 1.99 8.21
N PHE A 84 9.63 3.00 8.69
CA PHE A 84 9.23 4.15 7.90
C PHE A 84 10.02 5.41 8.24
N GLU A 85 10.33 6.18 7.21
CA GLU A 85 10.73 7.57 7.29
C GLU A 85 9.57 8.40 6.74
N VAL A 86 8.93 9.22 7.56
CA VAL A 86 7.77 10.01 7.15
C VAL A 86 8.16 11.47 7.03
N LEU A 87 8.16 12.01 5.82
CA LEU A 87 8.34 13.43 5.55
C LEU A 87 6.99 14.13 5.62
N VAL A 88 6.93 15.21 6.40
CA VAL A 88 5.73 16.02 6.60
C VAL A 88 6.09 17.49 6.35
N PRO A 89 5.34 18.22 5.52
CA PRO A 89 5.59 19.64 5.30
C PRO A 89 5.55 20.44 6.60
N ASP A 90 6.48 21.39 6.75
CA ASP A 90 6.61 22.23 7.94
C ASP A 90 5.31 22.94 8.30
N HIS A 91 4.59 23.46 7.29
CA HIS A 91 3.33 24.18 7.50
C HIS A 91 2.27 23.28 8.14
N ALA A 92 2.23 22.00 7.78
CA ALA A 92 1.27 21.03 8.31
C ALA A 92 1.43 20.81 9.82
N LEU A 93 2.67 20.82 10.32
CA LEU A 93 2.96 20.67 11.75
C LEU A 93 2.62 21.93 12.56
N THR A 94 2.47 23.07 11.90
CA THR A 94 2.08 24.35 12.52
C THR A 94 0.60 24.68 12.38
N ASP A 95 -0.15 23.83 11.68
CA ASP A 95 -1.61 23.85 11.59
C ASP A 95 -2.22 22.90 12.63
N ARG A 96 -3.32 23.31 13.27
CA ARG A 96 -3.91 22.53 14.36
C ARG A 96 -4.65 21.30 13.85
N ASP A 97 -5.36 21.41 12.75
CA ASP A 97 -6.21 20.34 12.26
C ASP A 97 -5.33 19.28 11.56
N TRP A 98 -4.23 19.72 10.93
CA TRP A 98 -3.26 18.80 10.33
C TRP A 98 -2.34 18.12 11.35
N ILE A 99 -1.88 18.79 12.41
CA ILE A 99 -1.03 18.10 13.40
C ILE A 99 -1.77 16.93 14.06
N GLU A 100 -3.08 17.06 14.33
CA GLU A 100 -3.91 15.97 14.86
C GLU A 100 -4.03 14.82 13.86
N SER A 101 -4.26 15.13 12.58
CA SER A 101 -4.30 14.14 11.49
C SER A 101 -2.97 13.40 11.32
N ILE A 102 -1.84 14.11 11.44
CA ILE A 102 -0.50 13.52 11.38
C ILE A 102 -0.23 12.65 12.61
N GLN A 103 -0.67 13.04 13.81
CA GLN A 103 -0.58 12.20 15.00
C GLN A 103 -1.36 10.89 14.84
N GLU A 104 -2.57 10.97 14.29
CA GLU A 104 -3.42 9.81 14.00
C GLU A 104 -2.72 8.84 13.03
N VAL A 105 -2.27 9.33 11.88
CA VAL A 105 -1.61 8.53 10.84
C VAL A 105 -0.29 7.94 11.34
N THR A 106 0.55 8.71 12.01
CA THR A 106 1.84 8.21 12.53
C THR A 106 1.64 7.20 13.65
N GLY A 107 0.62 7.37 14.50
CA GLY A 107 0.21 6.36 15.47
C GLY A 107 -0.26 5.06 14.79
N ALA A 108 -1.10 5.17 13.77
CA ALA A 108 -1.57 4.03 13.00
C ALA A 108 -0.45 3.25 12.31
N LEU A 109 0.59 3.94 11.80
CA LEU A 109 1.77 3.30 11.22
C LEU A 109 2.61 2.52 12.25
N LEU A 110 2.64 2.97 13.51
CA LEU A 110 3.30 2.22 14.59
C LEU A 110 2.49 0.96 14.95
N ASP A 111 1.17 1.09 15.08
CA ASP A 111 0.28 -0.04 15.35
C ASP A 111 0.34 -1.09 14.23
N ALA A 112 0.43 -0.65 12.97
CA ALA A 112 0.63 -1.52 11.81
C ALA A 112 1.92 -2.35 11.91
N GLN A 113 3.02 -1.73 12.35
CA GLN A 113 4.29 -2.43 12.55
C GLN A 113 4.24 -3.43 13.71
N VAL A 114 3.46 -3.14 14.75
CA VAL A 114 3.22 -4.09 15.86
C VAL A 114 2.43 -5.29 15.37
N GLU A 115 1.36 -5.08 14.61
CA GLU A 115 0.57 -6.16 14.00
C GLU A 115 1.42 -6.98 13.04
N TRP A 116 2.19 -6.33 12.17
CA TRP A 116 3.15 -6.99 11.27
C TRP A 116 4.15 -7.85 12.03
N ALA A 117 4.78 -7.32 13.07
CA ALA A 117 5.71 -8.07 13.92
C ALA A 117 5.07 -9.30 14.57
N SER A 118 3.77 -9.24 14.86
CA SER A 118 3.04 -10.38 15.43
C SER A 118 2.87 -11.56 14.46
N TRP A 119 3.01 -11.31 13.15
CA TRP A 119 2.92 -12.33 12.10
C TRP A 119 4.26 -13.01 11.81
N LEU A 120 5.36 -12.46 12.33
CA LEU A 120 6.71 -12.95 12.07
C LEU A 120 7.05 -14.14 12.98
N PRO A 121 7.95 -15.04 12.55
CA PRO A 121 8.35 -16.17 13.36
C PRO A 121 9.05 -15.69 14.63
N ARG A 122 8.71 -16.30 15.76
CA ARG A 122 9.26 -15.94 17.08
C ARG A 122 10.65 -16.53 17.33
N ASP A 123 10.94 -17.65 16.66
CA ASP A 123 12.15 -18.43 16.89
C ASP A 123 13.06 -18.37 15.65
N ALA A 124 14.37 -18.22 15.88
CA ALA A 124 15.35 -18.57 14.88
C ALA A 124 15.39 -20.10 14.76
N GLU A 125 15.42 -20.65 13.54
CA GLU A 125 15.63 -22.09 13.39
C GLU A 125 16.99 -22.45 14.00
N PRO A 126 17.09 -23.53 14.80
CA PRO A 126 18.36 -24.08 15.23
C PRO A 126 19.04 -24.75 14.02
N GLY A 127 19.73 -23.97 13.19
CA GLY A 127 20.36 -24.46 11.97
C GLY A 127 21.34 -23.51 11.28
N ASP A 128 21.31 -22.22 11.59
CA ASP A 128 22.29 -21.26 11.05
C ASP A 128 23.64 -21.47 11.77
N ALA A 129 24.65 -21.92 11.02
CA ALA A 129 25.92 -22.50 11.48
C ALA A 129 26.83 -21.57 12.31
N ASP A 130 26.44 -20.32 12.55
CA ASP A 130 27.28 -19.31 13.21
C ASP A 130 26.90 -19.00 14.66
N GLY A 131 25.90 -19.68 15.25
CA GLY A 131 25.58 -19.55 16.69
C GLY A 131 25.14 -18.14 17.14
N SER A 132 24.99 -17.19 16.21
CA SER A 132 24.46 -15.85 16.44
C SER A 132 22.94 -15.89 16.33
N THR A 133 22.29 -16.42 17.36
CA THR A 133 20.82 -16.52 17.45
C THR A 133 20.22 -15.19 17.88
N SER A 134 20.23 -14.16 17.02
CA SER A 134 19.41 -12.97 17.27
C SER A 134 17.99 -13.22 16.75
N GLY A 135 17.20 -13.96 17.52
CA GLY A 135 15.76 -14.12 17.25
C GLY A 135 15.07 -12.76 17.19
N PHE A 136 14.09 -12.62 16.30
CA PHE A 136 13.29 -11.41 16.20
C PHE A 136 12.40 -11.26 17.44
N ASP A 137 12.59 -10.19 18.22
CA ASP A 137 11.80 -9.92 19.42
C ASP A 137 10.59 -9.02 19.12
N ALA A 138 9.43 -9.62 18.85
CA ALA A 138 8.18 -8.88 18.65
C ALA A 138 7.76 -8.05 19.88
N SER A 139 8.22 -8.42 21.09
CA SER A 139 7.94 -7.66 22.32
C SER A 139 8.76 -6.36 22.39
N LEU A 140 9.98 -6.36 21.82
CA LEU A 140 10.78 -5.15 21.63
C LEU A 140 10.04 -4.15 20.73
N VAL A 141 9.55 -4.61 19.58
CA VAL A 141 8.77 -3.80 18.63
C VAL A 141 7.56 -3.18 19.33
N SER A 142 6.78 -4.00 20.04
CA SER A 142 5.59 -3.54 20.77
C SER A 142 5.92 -2.47 21.83
N ARG A 143 6.98 -2.65 22.62
CA ARG A 143 7.39 -1.69 23.66
C ARG A 143 7.90 -0.37 23.09
N ASN A 144 8.69 -0.45 22.02
CA ASN A 144 9.29 0.73 21.39
C ASN A 144 8.24 1.54 20.62
N ALA A 145 7.36 0.87 19.86
CA ALA A 145 6.21 1.50 19.22
C ALA A 145 5.30 2.20 20.25
N ALA A 146 5.00 1.56 21.38
CA ALA A 146 4.21 2.18 22.45
C ALA A 146 4.88 3.42 23.07
N THR A 147 6.22 3.44 23.15
CA THR A 147 7.00 4.58 23.62
C THR A 147 6.90 5.76 22.65
N LEU A 148 7.08 5.49 21.35
CA LEU A 148 6.93 6.49 20.29
C LEU A 148 5.49 7.03 20.21
N ALA A 149 4.48 6.16 20.24
CA ALA A 149 3.07 6.56 20.20
C ALA A 149 2.70 7.49 21.36
N LYS A 150 3.21 7.22 22.57
CA LYS A 150 3.02 8.12 23.73
C LYS A 150 3.65 9.48 23.50
N TRP A 151 4.83 9.54 22.88
CA TRP A 151 5.51 10.80 22.57
C TRP A 151 4.78 11.57 21.46
N ILE A 152 4.32 10.91 20.39
CA ILE A 152 3.55 11.52 19.30
C ILE A 152 2.32 12.26 19.82
N ARG A 153 1.58 11.67 20.76
CA ARG A 153 0.40 12.29 21.40
C ARG A 153 0.72 13.58 22.20
N THR A 154 2.00 13.84 22.50
CA THR A 154 2.41 15.07 23.19
C THR A 154 2.64 16.25 22.24
N TRP A 155 2.67 16.00 20.93
CA TRP A 155 2.85 17.04 19.92
C TRP A 155 1.70 18.04 19.98
N LYS A 156 2.04 19.32 19.95
CA LYS A 156 1.08 20.43 20.01
C LYS A 156 1.52 21.51 19.05
N GLN A 157 0.55 22.09 18.32
CA GLN A 157 0.76 23.16 17.34
C GLN A 157 1.68 24.28 17.85
N LYS A 158 1.42 24.79 19.07
CA LYS A 158 2.20 25.88 19.66
C LYS A 158 3.66 25.49 19.90
N THR A 159 3.91 24.24 20.32
CA THR A 159 5.25 23.73 20.56
C THR A 159 5.99 23.57 19.23
N MET A 160 5.34 22.98 18.22
CA MET A 160 5.90 22.81 16.87
C MET A 160 6.31 24.14 16.26
N ARG A 161 5.40 25.13 16.25
CA ARG A 161 5.67 26.46 15.69
C ARG A 161 6.89 27.13 16.34
N LYS A 162 7.00 27.03 17.67
CA LYS A 162 8.15 27.60 18.40
C LYS A 162 9.44 26.86 18.06
N ALA A 163 9.40 25.53 17.99
CA ALA A 163 10.56 24.70 17.71
C ALA A 163 11.08 24.89 16.28
N LEU A 164 10.18 24.91 15.29
CA LEU A 164 10.53 25.16 13.88
C LEU A 164 11.10 26.57 13.67
N ALA A 165 10.52 27.59 14.29
CA ALA A 165 11.06 28.95 14.22
C ALA A 165 12.49 29.08 14.80
N ARG A 166 12.82 28.30 15.84
CA ARG A 166 14.18 28.23 16.41
C ARG A 166 15.15 27.63 15.40
N VAL A 167 14.74 26.53 14.77
CA VAL A 167 15.58 25.75 13.86
C VAL A 167 15.81 26.45 12.52
N ALA A 168 14.83 27.22 12.03
CA ALA A 168 14.97 28.06 10.84
C ALA A 168 16.06 29.14 10.99
N SER A 169 16.42 29.50 12.23
CA SER A 169 17.43 30.53 12.50
C SER A 169 18.87 30.00 12.64
N SER A 170 19.09 28.68 12.51
CA SER A 170 20.34 28.02 12.93
C SER A 170 20.95 27.04 11.90
N SER A 171 20.70 27.20 10.59
CA SER A 171 21.05 26.14 9.60
C SER A 171 22.55 26.08 9.24
N GLU A 172 23.25 25.10 9.79
CA GLU A 172 24.56 24.60 9.30
C GLU A 172 24.54 23.09 8.98
N GLU A 173 23.42 22.38 9.13
CA GLU A 173 23.33 20.92 8.92
C GLU A 173 22.71 20.55 7.57
N GLU A 174 23.27 19.50 6.95
CA GLU A 174 22.76 18.81 5.74
C GLU A 174 21.69 17.77 6.15
N GLY A 175 20.49 17.85 5.57
CA GLY A 175 19.40 16.87 5.64
C GLY A 175 18.06 17.41 6.16
N PRO A 176 16.91 16.75 5.85
CA PRO A 176 15.64 17.04 6.51
C PRO A 176 15.74 16.76 8.00
N LYS A 177 15.49 17.80 8.80
CA LYS A 177 15.77 17.78 10.22
C LYS A 177 14.84 16.80 10.95
N PRO A 178 15.37 15.89 11.77
CA PRO A 178 14.55 14.94 12.52
C PRO A 178 13.67 15.64 13.54
N LEU A 179 12.38 15.34 13.53
CA LEU A 179 11.41 15.93 14.47
C LEU A 179 11.80 15.70 15.94
N ARG A 180 12.45 14.57 16.21
CA ARG A 180 12.95 14.23 17.55
C ARG A 180 14.03 15.21 18.04
N GLU A 181 14.85 15.75 17.13
CA GLU A 181 15.87 16.75 17.46
C GLU A 181 15.24 18.14 17.56
N ILE A 182 14.33 18.48 16.63
CA ILE A 182 13.58 19.75 16.65
C ILE A 182 12.86 19.94 18.00
N LEU A 183 12.27 18.86 18.54
CA LEU A 183 11.50 18.86 19.79
C LEU A 183 12.30 18.50 21.05
N ASP A 184 13.62 18.36 20.97
CA ASP A 184 14.47 17.96 22.09
C ASP A 184 13.92 16.67 22.78
N ALA A 185 13.67 15.62 21.99
CA ALA A 185 13.00 14.41 22.43
C ALA A 185 13.76 13.73 23.60
N PRO A 186 13.05 13.17 24.61
CA PRO A 186 13.71 12.49 25.71
C PRO A 186 14.52 11.28 25.25
N GLU A 187 15.62 10.96 25.94
CA GLU A 187 16.52 9.83 25.64
C GLU A 187 15.78 8.52 25.33
N ARG A 188 14.77 8.17 26.14
CA ARG A 188 13.95 6.96 25.94
C ARG A 188 13.26 6.89 24.58
N VAL A 189 12.93 8.05 23.98
CA VAL A 189 12.29 8.14 22.65
C VAL A 189 13.33 7.95 21.57
N LEU A 190 14.54 8.51 21.75
CA LEU A 190 15.67 8.33 20.83
C LEU A 190 16.05 6.85 20.76
N VAL A 191 16.29 6.22 21.92
CA VAL A 191 16.60 4.78 22.02
C VAL A 191 15.50 3.92 21.40
N ALA A 192 14.23 4.19 21.73
CA ALA A 192 13.11 3.43 21.15
C ALA A 192 13.02 3.58 19.63
N SER A 193 13.27 4.77 19.08
CA SER A 193 13.29 5.04 17.65
C SER A 193 14.40 4.26 16.94
N GLU A 194 15.61 4.28 17.48
CA GLU A 194 16.78 3.58 16.94
C GLU A 194 16.63 2.06 16.99
N GLU A 195 16.22 1.52 18.13
CA GLU A 195 16.00 0.08 18.29
C GLU A 195 14.89 -0.42 17.37
N LEU A 196 13.80 0.35 17.21
CA LEU A 196 12.72 -0.01 16.30
C LEU A 196 13.18 0.03 14.84
N ALA A 197 13.95 1.04 14.44
CA ALA A 197 14.53 1.13 13.11
C ALA A 197 15.46 -0.05 12.82
N LYS A 198 16.34 -0.41 13.76
CA LYS A 198 17.23 -1.56 13.66
C LYS A 198 16.47 -2.89 13.54
N ALA A 199 15.34 -3.02 14.23
CA ALA A 199 14.54 -4.25 14.20
C ALA A 199 13.75 -4.45 12.90
N LEU A 200 13.34 -3.36 12.23
CA LEU A 200 12.34 -3.45 11.16
C LEU A 200 12.83 -3.05 9.76
N ARG A 201 13.87 -2.22 9.64
CA ARG A 201 14.39 -1.79 8.33
C ARG A 201 15.13 -2.94 7.61
N ASN A 202 15.21 -2.85 6.29
CA ASN A 202 15.87 -3.83 5.40
C ASN A 202 15.42 -5.30 5.57
N GLY A 203 14.23 -5.54 6.13
CA GLY A 203 13.79 -6.90 6.42
C GLY A 203 14.65 -7.60 7.47
N ALA A 204 15.32 -6.87 8.37
CA ALA A 204 16.11 -7.45 9.46
C ALA A 204 15.29 -8.44 10.30
N SER A 205 14.03 -8.12 10.55
CA SER A 205 13.04 -8.99 11.21
C SER A 205 12.76 -10.32 10.51
N LEU A 206 13.11 -10.42 9.23
CA LEU A 206 12.94 -11.60 8.37
C LEU A 206 14.29 -12.28 8.05
N GLY A 207 15.37 -11.91 8.74
CA GLY A 207 16.70 -12.43 8.46
C GLY A 207 17.36 -11.83 7.22
N GLY A 208 16.89 -10.66 6.76
CA GLY A 208 17.61 -9.86 5.77
C GLY A 208 18.99 -9.42 6.29
N PRO A 209 19.93 -9.07 5.39
CA PRO A 209 21.25 -8.64 5.80
C PRO A 209 21.15 -7.39 6.68
N LEU A 210 21.84 -7.41 7.82
CA LEU A 210 22.07 -6.22 8.63
C LEU A 210 23.03 -5.31 7.86
N GLU A 211 22.50 -4.42 7.03
CA GLU A 211 23.32 -3.39 6.39
C GLU A 211 23.86 -2.40 7.42
N ALA A 212 25.02 -1.82 7.14
CA ALA A 212 25.60 -0.77 7.98
C ALA A 212 24.73 0.51 8.03
N SER A 213 23.85 0.71 7.05
CA SER A 213 22.95 1.86 6.97
C SER A 213 21.57 1.43 6.47
N PRO A 214 20.69 0.96 7.37
CA PRO A 214 19.40 0.45 6.97
C PRO A 214 18.51 1.53 6.35
N ARG A 215 18.06 1.29 5.11
CA ARG A 215 17.20 2.21 4.37
C ARG A 215 15.78 2.14 4.90
N ALA A 216 15.21 3.30 5.16
CA ALA A 216 13.81 3.41 5.53
C ALA A 216 12.94 3.40 4.27
N CYS A 217 11.71 2.90 4.42
CA CYS A 217 10.67 3.17 3.44
C CYS A 217 10.21 4.62 3.60
N ARG A 218 10.55 5.49 2.64
CA ARG A 218 10.22 6.92 2.71
C ARG A 218 8.80 7.19 2.22
N LEU A 219 8.00 7.79 3.09
CA LEU A 219 6.64 8.22 2.86
C LEU A 219 6.59 9.75 2.93
N ILE A 220 5.91 10.39 2.00
CA ILE A 220 5.75 11.84 1.95
C ILE A 220 4.27 12.14 2.09
N LEU A 221 3.87 12.67 3.25
CA LEU A 221 2.47 12.97 3.53
C LEU A 221 2.16 14.39 3.07
N LEU A 222 1.23 14.53 2.13
CA LEU A 222 0.84 15.79 1.52
C LEU A 222 -0.58 16.12 2.00
N PRO A 223 -0.73 17.00 3.01
CA PRO A 223 -1.98 17.17 3.72
C PRO A 223 -3.10 17.69 2.80
N THR A 224 -2.80 18.75 2.05
CA THR A 224 -3.78 19.35 1.14
C THR A 224 -3.66 18.81 -0.28
N ARG A 225 -4.75 18.93 -1.06
CA ARG A 225 -4.71 18.62 -2.50
C ARG A 225 -3.75 19.53 -3.26
N GLU A 226 -3.64 20.79 -2.83
CA GLU A 226 -2.67 21.73 -3.37
C GLU A 226 -1.24 21.23 -3.15
N ASP A 227 -0.90 20.79 -1.93
CA ASP A 227 0.41 20.20 -1.63
C ASP A 227 0.70 19.00 -2.52
N PHE A 228 -0.27 18.10 -2.68
CA PHE A 228 -0.10 16.89 -3.47
C PHE A 228 0.16 17.17 -4.96
N VAL A 229 -0.73 17.96 -5.59
CA VAL A 229 -0.69 18.22 -7.03
C VAL A 229 0.51 19.08 -7.42
N GLU A 230 0.83 20.09 -6.60
CA GLU A 230 1.95 20.97 -6.89
C GLU A 230 3.29 20.29 -6.62
N PHE A 231 3.41 19.51 -5.54
CA PHE A 231 4.63 18.75 -5.24
C PHE A 231 4.95 17.73 -6.34
N GLN A 232 3.94 17.06 -6.88
CA GLN A 232 4.11 16.17 -8.02
C GLN A 232 4.68 16.90 -9.25
N ALA A 233 4.19 18.11 -9.53
CA ALA A 233 4.71 18.93 -10.61
C ALA A 233 6.17 19.32 -10.36
N VAL A 234 6.55 19.61 -9.10
CA VAL A 234 7.93 19.85 -8.70
C VAL A 234 8.81 18.63 -8.94
N VAL A 235 8.38 17.44 -8.53
CA VAL A 235 9.14 16.19 -8.76
C VAL A 235 9.43 16.02 -10.25
N ALA A 236 8.45 16.18 -11.13
CA ALA A 236 8.66 16.07 -12.57
C ALA A 236 9.43 17.25 -13.19
N LEU A 237 9.46 18.42 -12.54
CA LEU A 237 10.31 19.53 -12.95
C LEU A 237 11.78 19.19 -12.67
N LEU A 238 12.08 18.75 -11.44
CA LEU A 238 13.43 18.43 -10.94
C LEU A 238 13.99 17.15 -11.55
N GLU A 239 13.12 16.17 -11.83
CA GLU A 239 13.46 14.89 -12.46
C GLU A 239 12.73 14.74 -13.80
N PRO A 240 13.28 15.27 -14.91
CA PRO A 240 12.59 15.32 -16.20
C PRO A 240 12.10 13.97 -16.73
N ARG A 241 12.72 12.86 -16.31
CA ARG A 241 12.28 11.48 -16.64
C ARG A 241 10.87 11.15 -16.15
N HIS A 242 10.37 11.87 -15.13
CA HIS A 242 9.04 11.67 -14.57
C HIS A 242 7.94 12.49 -15.26
N ARG A 243 8.29 13.48 -16.11
CA ARG A 243 7.30 14.34 -16.82
C ARG A 243 6.25 13.55 -17.59
N PRO A 244 6.59 12.51 -18.40
CA PRO A 244 5.58 11.77 -19.16
C PRO A 244 4.53 11.06 -18.30
N TYR A 245 4.84 10.83 -17.02
CA TYR A 245 3.97 10.10 -16.10
C TYR A 245 3.19 11.04 -15.18
N PHE A 246 3.75 12.20 -14.83
CA PHE A 246 3.16 13.11 -13.84
C PHE A 246 2.54 14.36 -14.44
N TRP A 247 2.95 14.77 -15.64
CA TRP A 247 2.36 15.92 -16.34
C TRP A 247 1.25 15.44 -17.29
N VAL A 248 0.26 14.77 -16.71
CA VAL A 248 -0.87 14.14 -17.41
C VAL A 248 -2.19 14.66 -16.88
N GLU A 249 -3.22 14.68 -17.74
CA GLU A 249 -4.57 15.06 -17.34
C GLU A 249 -5.15 14.06 -16.32
N GLY A 250 -5.85 14.57 -15.31
CA GLY A 250 -6.54 13.76 -14.29
C GLY A 250 -5.66 13.39 -13.10
N VAL A 251 -4.41 13.84 -13.08
CA VAL A 251 -3.49 13.66 -11.96
C VAL A 251 -3.99 14.30 -10.67
N GLU A 252 -4.85 15.31 -10.81
CA GLU A 252 -5.54 15.99 -9.73
C GLU A 252 -6.49 15.06 -8.95
N PHE A 253 -6.87 13.91 -9.51
CA PHE A 253 -7.69 12.89 -8.83
C PHE A 253 -6.87 11.80 -8.15
N TRP A 254 -5.56 11.74 -8.37
CA TRP A 254 -4.71 10.70 -7.78
C TRP A 254 -4.55 10.95 -6.28
N THR A 255 -4.45 9.87 -5.50
CA THR A 255 -4.19 9.92 -4.05
C THR A 255 -2.78 9.47 -3.67
N VAL A 256 -2.02 8.93 -4.63
CA VAL A 256 -0.67 8.43 -4.44
C VAL A 256 0.13 8.54 -5.74
N PHE A 257 1.43 8.79 -5.64
CA PHE A 257 2.39 8.52 -6.71
C PHE A 257 3.74 8.07 -6.13
N ASP A 258 4.46 7.27 -6.90
CA ASP A 258 5.76 6.72 -6.52
C ASP A 258 6.86 7.28 -7.45
N TYR A 259 8.02 7.62 -6.88
CA TYR A 259 9.21 8.03 -7.63
C TYR A 259 10.47 7.71 -6.83
N ASP A 260 11.47 7.12 -7.48
CA ASP A 260 12.77 6.79 -6.87
C ASP A 260 12.71 6.06 -5.51
N GLY A 261 11.70 5.20 -5.33
CA GLY A 261 11.48 4.46 -4.09
C GLY A 261 10.80 5.26 -2.97
N ASN A 262 10.47 6.53 -3.21
CA ASN A 262 9.66 7.36 -2.34
C ASN A 262 8.19 7.25 -2.75
N ARG A 263 7.30 7.28 -1.75
CA ARG A 263 5.85 7.28 -1.95
C ARG A 263 5.23 8.56 -1.42
N ALA A 264 4.66 9.37 -2.31
CA ALA A 264 3.90 10.56 -1.95
C ALA A 264 2.41 10.22 -1.81
N ILE A 265 1.79 10.61 -0.70
CA ILE A 265 0.42 10.24 -0.33
C ILE A 265 -0.38 11.49 -0.01
N ALA A 266 -1.52 11.68 -0.68
CA ALA A 266 -2.48 12.72 -0.33
C ALA A 266 -3.27 12.32 0.92
N LEU A 267 -3.53 13.26 1.83
CA LEU A 267 -4.43 13.06 2.98
C LEU A 267 -5.86 13.56 2.74
N SER A 268 -6.16 13.94 1.50
CA SER A 268 -7.47 14.41 1.08
C SER A 268 -7.83 13.93 -0.33
N PHE A 269 -9.12 13.73 -0.57
CA PHE A 269 -9.66 13.42 -1.88
C PHE A 269 -9.87 14.68 -2.71
N ALA A 270 -9.75 14.52 -4.02
CA ALA A 270 -10.16 15.53 -4.98
C ALA A 270 -11.67 15.75 -4.97
N THR A 271 -12.12 16.94 -5.36
CA THR A 271 -13.52 17.20 -5.69
C THR A 271 -13.79 16.92 -7.17
N ASP A 272 -15.05 16.84 -7.58
CA ASP A 272 -15.42 16.69 -9.00
C ASP A 272 -14.95 17.89 -9.87
N GLU A 273 -14.62 19.01 -9.24
CA GLU A 273 -14.12 20.22 -9.90
C GLU A 273 -12.58 20.30 -9.96
N ALA A 274 -11.86 19.25 -9.55
CA ALA A 274 -10.41 19.28 -9.35
C ALA A 274 -9.61 19.66 -10.61
N LEU A 275 -10.11 19.36 -11.82
CA LEU A 275 -9.47 19.79 -13.07
C LEU A 275 -9.38 21.32 -13.21
N ARG A 276 -10.31 22.06 -12.58
CA ARG A 276 -10.35 23.53 -12.59
C ARG A 276 -9.86 24.12 -11.27
N HIS A 277 -10.11 23.42 -10.17
CA HIS A 277 -9.89 23.87 -8.80
C HIS A 277 -9.28 22.75 -7.95
N TYR A 278 -8.04 22.38 -8.24
CA TYR A 278 -7.35 21.28 -7.54
C TYR A 278 -7.09 21.61 -6.07
N GLU A 279 -7.11 22.88 -5.67
CA GLU A 279 -7.02 23.33 -4.29
C GLU A 279 -8.22 22.89 -3.43
N ARG A 280 -9.37 22.59 -4.06
CA ARG A 280 -10.57 22.13 -3.35
C ARG A 280 -10.46 20.64 -3.03
N ALA A 281 -10.71 20.32 -1.77
CA ALA A 281 -10.48 19.00 -1.23
C ALA A 281 -11.67 18.49 -0.42
N ILE A 282 -11.80 17.16 -0.33
CA ILE A 282 -12.68 16.47 0.60
C ILE A 282 -11.80 15.73 1.59
N ALA A 283 -11.97 15.96 2.89
CA ALA A 283 -11.27 15.19 3.91
C ALA A 283 -11.53 13.69 3.72
N MET A 284 -10.48 12.86 3.75
CA MET A 284 -10.66 11.40 3.62
C MET A 284 -11.53 10.86 4.74
N ASN A 285 -11.38 11.38 5.97
CA ASN A 285 -12.17 10.97 7.12
C ASN A 285 -13.64 11.46 7.11
N ARG A 286 -14.14 12.01 6.00
CA ARG A 286 -15.51 12.54 5.91
C ARG A 286 -16.59 11.45 5.98
N LYS A 287 -16.36 10.30 5.36
CA LYS A 287 -17.35 9.20 5.27
C LYS A 287 -17.08 8.09 6.28
N ASN A 288 -15.82 7.73 6.47
CA ASN A 288 -15.35 6.81 7.48
C ASN A 288 -14.26 7.50 8.29
N ALA A 289 -14.38 7.52 9.62
CA ALA A 289 -13.44 8.21 10.49
C ALA A 289 -12.01 7.68 10.42
N ASN A 290 -11.82 6.44 9.96
CA ASN A 290 -10.51 5.80 9.86
C ASN A 290 -9.94 5.82 8.43
N GLU A 291 -10.69 6.30 7.42
CA GLU A 291 -10.35 6.11 5.98
C GLU A 291 -8.97 6.66 5.61
N MET A 292 -8.58 7.80 6.19
CA MET A 292 -7.25 8.39 6.02
C MET A 292 -6.15 7.49 6.57
N ALA A 293 -6.32 7.02 7.81
CA ALA A 293 -5.36 6.13 8.47
C ALA A 293 -5.27 4.78 7.76
N GLU A 294 -6.41 4.19 7.38
CA GLU A 294 -6.49 2.98 6.56
C GLU A 294 -5.73 3.14 5.24
N ASN A 295 -5.93 4.26 4.52
CA ASN A 295 -5.26 4.53 3.24
C ASN A 295 -3.74 4.66 3.41
N VAL A 296 -3.28 5.42 4.40
CA VAL A 296 -1.84 5.59 4.63
C VAL A 296 -1.20 4.27 5.08
N VAL A 297 -1.82 3.53 6.00
CA VAL A 297 -1.31 2.23 6.45
C VAL A 297 -1.24 1.24 5.30
N GLN A 298 -2.28 1.14 4.46
CA GLN A 298 -2.26 0.24 3.31
C GLN A 298 -1.09 0.56 2.37
N LEU A 299 -0.97 1.82 1.98
CA LEU A 299 0.07 2.28 1.06
C LEU A 299 1.47 2.14 1.67
N ALA A 300 1.64 2.43 2.95
CA ALA A 300 2.90 2.25 3.67
C ALA A 300 3.32 0.79 3.72
N MET A 301 2.39 -0.11 4.07
CA MET A 301 2.68 -1.53 4.12
C MET A 301 3.01 -2.09 2.74
N GLN A 302 2.31 -1.68 1.69
CA GLN A 302 2.69 -2.05 0.32
C GLN A 302 4.13 -1.61 -0.01
N SER A 303 4.51 -0.38 0.33
CA SER A 303 5.87 0.11 0.09
C SER A 303 6.91 -0.66 0.89
N LEU A 304 6.62 -0.98 2.16
CA LEU A 304 7.49 -1.81 3.00
C LEU A 304 7.64 -3.20 2.39
N LEU A 305 6.54 -3.83 1.98
CA LEU A 305 6.56 -5.16 1.38
C LEU A 305 7.34 -5.15 0.05
N GLY A 306 7.15 -4.13 -0.79
CA GLY A 306 7.92 -3.94 -2.02
C GLY A 306 9.41 -3.73 -1.75
N HIS A 307 9.77 -2.99 -0.69
CA HIS A 307 11.15 -2.77 -0.28
C HIS A 307 11.82 -4.04 0.25
N VAL A 308 11.11 -4.83 1.05
CA VAL A 308 11.61 -6.06 1.69
C VAL A 308 11.72 -7.21 0.70
N PHE A 309 10.68 -7.41 -0.12
CA PHE A 309 10.59 -8.58 -0.99
C PHE A 309 11.05 -8.29 -2.42
N GLY A 310 10.92 -7.05 -2.89
CA GLY A 310 11.24 -6.67 -4.26
C GLY A 310 10.42 -7.48 -5.27
N GLU A 311 11.07 -7.91 -6.35
CA GLU A 311 10.47 -8.71 -7.42
C GLU A 311 10.05 -10.13 -6.98
N ARG A 312 10.47 -10.59 -5.79
CA ARG A 312 10.14 -11.94 -5.29
C ARG A 312 8.69 -12.08 -4.86
N MET A 313 7.99 -10.97 -4.67
CA MET A 313 6.59 -10.97 -4.30
C MET A 313 5.77 -10.29 -5.38
N ASP A 314 4.69 -10.96 -5.78
CA ASP A 314 3.73 -10.40 -6.72
C ASP A 314 3.08 -9.14 -6.12
N PRO A 315 3.05 -8.00 -6.83
CA PRO A 315 2.46 -6.75 -6.33
C PRO A 315 1.01 -6.90 -5.86
N ILE A 316 0.22 -7.76 -6.49
CA ILE A 316 -1.17 -7.95 -6.12
C ILE A 316 -1.30 -8.76 -4.82
N LEU A 317 -0.33 -9.64 -4.55
CA LEU A 317 -0.22 -10.36 -3.29
C LEU A 317 0.18 -9.39 -2.17
N ALA A 318 1.09 -8.45 -2.46
CA ALA A 318 1.43 -7.36 -1.56
C ALA A 318 0.18 -6.59 -1.12
N GLY A 319 -0.67 -6.23 -2.08
CA GLY A 319 -1.96 -5.58 -1.82
C GLY A 319 -2.88 -6.43 -0.96
N GLY A 320 -2.94 -7.75 -1.19
CA GLY A 320 -3.68 -8.68 -0.33
C GLY A 320 -3.20 -8.69 1.14
N ILE A 321 -1.88 -8.72 1.36
CA ILE A 321 -1.28 -8.69 2.71
C ILE A 321 -1.57 -7.35 3.39
N ALA A 322 -1.42 -6.24 2.66
CA ALA A 322 -1.74 -4.91 3.17
C ALA A 322 -3.22 -4.79 3.57
N ASN A 323 -4.14 -5.32 2.75
CA ASN A 323 -5.58 -5.35 3.08
C ASN A 323 -5.89 -6.23 4.31
N ASP A 324 -5.29 -7.43 4.44
CA ASP A 324 -5.44 -8.25 5.67
C ASP A 324 -4.97 -7.48 6.91
N LEU A 325 -3.86 -6.74 6.80
CA LEU A 325 -3.30 -5.97 7.90
C LEU A 325 -4.24 -4.83 8.31
N VAL A 326 -4.74 -4.07 7.35
CA VAL A 326 -5.67 -2.96 7.59
C VAL A 326 -6.96 -3.50 8.25
N ILE A 327 -7.51 -4.60 7.76
CA ILE A 327 -8.70 -5.21 8.39
C ILE A 327 -8.38 -5.74 9.80
N SER A 328 -7.19 -6.29 10.03
CA SER A 328 -6.75 -6.73 11.37
C SER A 328 -6.70 -5.56 12.36
N GLN A 329 -6.20 -4.40 11.91
CA GLN A 329 -6.01 -3.21 12.72
C GLN A 329 -7.30 -2.41 12.94
N PHE A 330 -8.07 -2.17 11.88
CA PHE A 330 -9.23 -1.27 11.89
C PHE A 330 -10.58 -2.01 11.91
N GLY A 331 -10.58 -3.32 11.66
CA GLY A 331 -11.78 -4.16 11.53
C GLY A 331 -12.48 -4.04 10.18
N GLU A 332 -12.07 -3.10 9.33
CA GLU A 332 -12.58 -2.83 8.00
C GLU A 332 -11.47 -2.27 7.09
N VAL A 333 -11.73 -2.21 5.79
CA VAL A 333 -10.93 -1.51 4.79
C VAL A 333 -11.86 -0.84 3.78
N ASP A 334 -11.97 0.48 3.85
CA ASP A 334 -12.84 1.32 3.00
C ASP A 334 -12.05 2.06 1.90
N THR A 335 -10.75 1.80 1.82
CA THR A 335 -9.88 2.38 0.80
C THR A 335 -10.27 1.88 -0.60
N ARG A 336 -9.92 2.61 -1.66
CA ARG A 336 -10.10 2.16 -3.07
C ARG A 336 -8.86 1.47 -3.65
N THR A 337 -7.73 1.55 -2.95
CA THR A 337 -6.43 1.02 -3.38
C THR A 337 -6.50 -0.49 -3.65
N ASP A 338 -5.87 -0.94 -4.73
CA ASP A 338 -5.87 -2.32 -5.26
C ASP A 338 -7.20 -2.85 -5.82
N GLY A 339 -8.22 -1.99 -5.95
CA GLY A 339 -9.54 -2.34 -6.48
C GLY A 339 -9.92 -1.53 -7.73
N ASP A 340 -11.22 -1.32 -7.94
CA ASP A 340 -11.73 -0.40 -8.96
C ASP A 340 -11.50 1.05 -8.51
N LEU A 341 -10.57 1.72 -9.19
CA LEU A 341 -10.22 3.12 -8.93
C LEU A 341 -11.25 4.11 -9.51
N ARG A 342 -12.20 3.63 -10.33
CA ARG A 342 -13.23 4.50 -10.91
C ARG A 342 -14.22 4.93 -9.84
N SER A 343 -14.49 6.24 -9.77
CA SER A 343 -15.54 6.77 -8.91
C SER A 343 -16.91 6.49 -9.51
N LYS A 344 -17.69 5.62 -8.85
CA LYS A 344 -19.12 5.44 -9.13
C LYS A 344 -19.95 6.14 -8.06
N SER A 345 -20.21 7.43 -8.24
CA SER A 345 -21.17 8.16 -7.43
C SER A 345 -22.10 8.95 -8.34
N ILE A 346 -23.40 8.83 -8.12
CA ILE A 346 -24.38 9.67 -8.81
C ILE A 346 -24.54 10.94 -7.97
N ALA A 347 -24.35 12.10 -8.62
CA ALA A 347 -24.55 13.39 -7.97
C ALA A 347 -25.92 13.45 -7.28
N ALA A 348 -25.98 14.13 -6.13
CA ALA A 348 -27.23 14.36 -5.44
C ALA A 348 -28.21 15.07 -6.39
N ARG A 349 -29.42 14.52 -6.52
CA ARG A 349 -30.48 15.10 -7.35
C ARG A 349 -31.65 15.53 -6.47
N SER A 350 -32.20 16.71 -6.77
CA SER A 350 -33.47 17.14 -6.21
C SER A 350 -34.59 16.40 -6.95
N VAL A 351 -35.44 15.70 -6.21
CA VAL A 351 -36.60 15.01 -6.77
C VAL A 351 -37.81 15.34 -5.91
N PHE A 352 -38.92 15.70 -6.54
CA PHE A 352 -40.20 15.80 -5.86
C PHE A 352 -40.73 14.39 -5.60
N VAL A 353 -40.81 13.98 -4.33
CA VAL A 353 -41.44 12.71 -3.92
C VAL A 353 -42.89 13.01 -3.54
N PRO A 354 -43.90 12.54 -4.30
CA PRO A 354 -45.30 12.76 -3.94
C PRO A 354 -45.61 12.21 -2.54
N GLY A 355 -46.03 13.09 -1.62
CA GLY A 355 -46.24 12.77 -0.20
C GLY A 355 -45.05 13.03 0.73
N GLY A 356 -43.92 13.49 0.21
CA GLY A 356 -42.76 13.95 0.98
C GLY A 356 -42.83 15.42 1.40
N ASN A 357 -41.75 15.93 2.01
CA ASN A 357 -41.67 17.34 2.46
C ASN A 357 -42.01 18.32 1.30
N PRO A 358 -43.01 19.21 1.47
CA PRO A 358 -43.44 20.16 0.42
C PRO A 358 -42.38 21.17 0.00
N ASP A 359 -41.32 21.38 0.79
CA ASP A 359 -40.20 22.27 0.46
C ASP A 359 -39.12 21.58 -0.43
N GLY A 360 -39.36 20.33 -0.83
CA GLY A 360 -38.38 19.50 -1.51
C GLY A 360 -37.32 18.94 -0.56
N GLY A 361 -36.57 17.95 -1.04
CA GLY A 361 -35.45 17.35 -0.31
C GLY A 361 -34.33 16.99 -1.26
N THR A 362 -33.09 17.25 -0.85
CA THR A 362 -31.93 16.70 -1.53
C THR A 362 -31.78 15.25 -1.09
N LEU A 363 -32.01 14.31 -1.99
CA LEU A 363 -31.64 12.93 -1.70
C LEU A 363 -30.10 12.88 -1.59
N PRO A 364 -29.56 12.22 -0.55
CA PRO A 364 -28.12 12.05 -0.45
C PRO A 364 -27.62 11.31 -1.71
N PRO A 365 -26.37 11.55 -2.13
CA PRO A 365 -25.77 10.80 -3.23
C PRO A 365 -25.99 9.30 -3.02
N VAL A 366 -26.53 8.62 -4.03
CA VAL A 366 -26.63 7.15 -3.98
C VAL A 366 -25.23 6.63 -4.21
N ASP A 367 -24.67 5.99 -3.19
CA ASP A 367 -23.37 5.35 -3.30
C ASP A 367 -23.52 4.12 -4.19
N ALA A 368 -23.17 4.25 -5.47
CA ALA A 368 -23.17 3.16 -6.44
C ALA A 368 -21.90 2.30 -6.27
N GLN A 369 -21.55 2.01 -5.02
CA GLN A 369 -20.41 1.16 -4.70
C GLN A 369 -20.70 -0.28 -5.10
N SER A 370 -19.65 -0.96 -5.58
CA SER A 370 -19.72 -2.39 -5.86
C SER A 370 -20.11 -3.15 -4.58
N ARG A 371 -20.79 -4.29 -4.75
CA ARG A 371 -21.17 -5.18 -3.63
C ARG A 371 -19.99 -5.56 -2.73
N TRP A 372 -18.76 -5.61 -3.28
CA TRP A 372 -17.54 -5.95 -2.56
C TRP A 372 -17.24 -4.95 -1.44
N ARG A 373 -17.69 -3.70 -1.59
CA ARG A 373 -17.49 -2.62 -0.62
C ARG A 373 -18.66 -2.40 0.32
N ALA A 374 -19.79 -3.08 0.12
CA ALA A 374 -21.00 -2.90 0.93
C ALA A 374 -20.76 -3.12 2.44
N ARG A 375 -19.78 -3.96 2.79
CA ARG A 375 -19.35 -4.22 4.17
C ARG A 375 -17.93 -3.74 4.49
N ARG A 376 -17.29 -2.98 3.58
CA ARG A 376 -15.93 -2.44 3.77
C ARG A 376 -14.92 -3.51 4.20
N GLY A 377 -14.97 -4.69 3.57
CA GLY A 377 -14.07 -5.80 3.90
C GLY A 377 -14.23 -6.46 5.27
N LYS A 378 -15.24 -6.10 6.08
CA LYS A 378 -15.53 -6.79 7.35
C LYS A 378 -15.61 -8.31 7.16
N GLY A 379 -15.03 -9.05 8.12
CA GLY A 379 -14.91 -10.50 8.02
C GLY A 379 -13.99 -10.95 6.87
N TYR A 380 -13.03 -10.11 6.48
CA TYR A 380 -12.08 -10.38 5.39
C TYR A 380 -12.77 -10.73 4.08
N PHE A 381 -13.87 -10.03 3.76
CA PHE A 381 -14.71 -10.24 2.57
C PHE A 381 -15.37 -11.62 2.43
N ALA A 382 -15.28 -12.51 3.43
CA ALA A 382 -15.77 -13.89 3.32
C ALA A 382 -17.26 -13.98 2.94
N ASP A 383 -18.11 -13.14 3.55
CA ASP A 383 -19.54 -13.11 3.26
C ASP A 383 -19.81 -12.68 1.81
N ALA A 384 -19.19 -11.60 1.35
CA ALA A 384 -19.38 -11.08 -0.02
C ALA A 384 -18.90 -12.09 -1.07
N LEU A 385 -17.79 -12.78 -0.81
CA LEU A 385 -17.27 -13.85 -1.65
C LEU A 385 -18.20 -15.07 -1.64
N SER A 386 -18.74 -15.46 -0.48
CA SER A 386 -19.69 -16.57 -0.38
C SER A 386 -20.99 -16.26 -1.15
N ASP A 387 -21.51 -15.04 -1.04
CA ASP A 387 -22.71 -14.61 -1.77
C ASP A 387 -22.49 -14.62 -3.28
N ALA A 388 -21.38 -14.02 -3.75
CA ALA A 388 -21.03 -14.02 -5.18
C ALA A 388 -20.84 -15.45 -5.75
N ARG A 389 -20.34 -16.38 -4.92
CA ARG A 389 -20.24 -17.80 -5.30
C ARG A 389 -21.59 -18.50 -5.30
N LYS A 390 -22.47 -18.26 -4.31
CA LYS A 390 -23.83 -18.80 -4.27
C LYS A 390 -24.62 -18.39 -5.52
N ASP A 391 -24.41 -17.18 -5.99
CA ASP A 391 -25.00 -16.70 -7.25
C ASP A 391 -24.41 -17.40 -8.48
N ALA A 392 -23.09 -17.55 -8.56
CA ALA A 392 -22.44 -18.29 -9.65
C ALA A 392 -22.87 -19.77 -9.71
N ALA A 393 -23.09 -20.39 -8.56
CA ALA A 393 -23.46 -21.80 -8.47
C ALA A 393 -24.82 -22.12 -9.12
N LYS A 394 -25.67 -21.10 -9.32
CA LYS A 394 -26.96 -21.22 -10.03
C LYS A 394 -26.75 -21.43 -11.54
N GLU A 395 -25.67 -20.88 -12.09
CA GLU A 395 -25.29 -20.95 -13.51
C GLU A 395 -24.34 -22.12 -13.82
N ALA A 396 -23.78 -22.75 -12.78
CA ALA A 396 -22.79 -23.82 -12.90
C ALA A 396 -23.40 -25.14 -13.39
N LYS A 397 -22.80 -25.71 -14.44
CA LYS A 397 -23.20 -27.00 -15.03
C LYS A 397 -22.59 -28.17 -14.27
N GLU A 398 -21.36 -28.01 -13.80
CA GLU A 398 -20.59 -29.07 -13.13
C GLU A 398 -20.45 -28.83 -11.63
N ALA A 399 -20.27 -29.91 -10.86
CA ALA A 399 -20.24 -29.83 -9.40
C ALA A 399 -19.04 -29.03 -8.87
N TRP A 400 -17.88 -29.10 -9.52
CA TRP A 400 -16.69 -28.33 -9.14
C TRP A 400 -16.88 -26.83 -9.44
N GLN A 401 -17.57 -26.48 -10.53
CA GLN A 401 -17.88 -25.09 -10.88
C GLN A 401 -18.75 -24.42 -9.82
N LYS A 402 -19.67 -25.15 -9.17
CA LYS A 402 -20.48 -24.63 -8.05
C LYS A 402 -19.63 -24.18 -6.85
N ARG A 403 -18.41 -24.69 -6.73
CA ARG A 403 -17.48 -24.37 -5.64
C ARG A 403 -16.41 -23.36 -6.05
N ALA A 404 -16.03 -23.36 -7.33
CA ALA A 404 -14.94 -22.54 -7.89
C ALA A 404 -15.42 -21.28 -8.62
N GLY A 405 -16.71 -21.15 -8.92
CA GLY A 405 -17.27 -20.04 -9.70
C GLY A 405 -17.67 -18.83 -8.86
N PHE A 406 -17.46 -17.63 -9.39
CA PHE A 406 -17.90 -16.35 -8.85
C PHE A 406 -18.60 -15.55 -9.93
N LEU A 407 -19.74 -14.95 -9.60
CA LEU A 407 -20.47 -14.10 -10.52
C LEU A 407 -19.77 -12.74 -10.54
N LEU A 408 -19.50 -12.15 -11.70
CA LEU A 408 -19.13 -10.75 -11.88
C LEU A 408 -20.28 -9.99 -12.54
N LYS A 409 -20.43 -8.70 -12.23
CA LYS A 409 -21.46 -7.82 -12.80
C LYS A 409 -20.83 -6.70 -13.63
N SER A 410 -21.54 -6.26 -14.67
CA SER A 410 -21.16 -5.08 -15.43
C SER A 410 -21.30 -3.82 -14.58
N ASP A 411 -20.76 -2.71 -15.08
CA ASP A 411 -20.76 -1.45 -14.34
C ASP A 411 -22.15 -0.89 -14.02
N ASP A 412 -23.13 -1.15 -14.89
CA ASP A 412 -24.53 -0.79 -14.77
C ASP A 412 -25.39 -1.93 -14.19
N GLU A 413 -24.76 -3.04 -13.81
CA GLU A 413 -25.38 -4.29 -13.35
C GLU A 413 -26.38 -4.92 -14.33
N SER A 414 -26.41 -4.49 -15.60
CA SER A 414 -27.33 -5.02 -16.61
C SER A 414 -26.93 -6.41 -17.12
N SER A 415 -25.64 -6.74 -17.08
CA SER A 415 -25.10 -8.03 -17.49
C SER A 415 -24.24 -8.67 -16.39
N HIS A 416 -24.03 -9.98 -16.50
CA HIS A 416 -23.20 -10.74 -15.59
C HIS A 416 -22.47 -11.87 -16.31
N ILE A 417 -21.33 -12.29 -15.75
CA ILE A 417 -20.56 -13.45 -16.20
C ILE A 417 -20.14 -14.29 -15.01
N VAL A 418 -19.84 -15.57 -15.22
CA VAL A 418 -19.20 -16.42 -14.21
C VAL A 418 -17.72 -16.55 -14.54
N VAL A 419 -16.88 -16.19 -13.58
CA VAL A 419 -15.45 -16.50 -13.60
C VAL A 419 -15.19 -17.68 -12.68
N THR A 420 -14.29 -18.59 -13.06
CA THR A 420 -14.00 -19.79 -12.27
C THR A 420 -12.53 -19.86 -11.89
N ALA A 421 -12.24 -20.28 -10.67
CA ALA A 421 -10.87 -20.56 -10.23
C ALA A 421 -10.21 -21.60 -11.15
N PRO A 422 -8.86 -21.61 -11.28
CA PRO A 422 -7.88 -20.93 -10.42
C PRO A 422 -7.78 -19.40 -10.59
N PHE A 423 -7.58 -18.69 -9.48
CA PHE A 423 -7.31 -17.24 -9.44
C PHE A 423 -5.93 -16.91 -8.85
N LEU A 424 -5.21 -17.92 -8.33
CA LEU A 424 -3.90 -17.76 -7.72
C LEU A 424 -2.82 -18.48 -8.53
N GLY A 425 -1.61 -17.93 -8.51
CA GLY A 425 -0.45 -18.51 -9.16
C GLY A 425 -0.49 -18.44 -10.69
N PRO A 426 0.43 -19.16 -11.37
CA PRO A 426 0.63 -19.06 -12.81
C PRO A 426 -0.57 -19.49 -13.67
N ALA A 427 -1.49 -20.26 -13.10
CA ALA A 427 -2.69 -20.75 -13.77
C ALA A 427 -3.88 -19.79 -13.68
N ALA A 428 -3.73 -18.62 -13.04
CA ALA A 428 -4.83 -17.67 -12.84
C ALA A 428 -5.52 -17.28 -14.17
N THR A 429 -6.86 -17.30 -14.13
CA THR A 429 -7.72 -17.17 -15.31
C THR A 429 -7.55 -15.84 -16.08
N ALA A 430 -7.80 -15.88 -17.39
CA ALA A 430 -7.72 -14.74 -18.30
C ALA A 430 -8.63 -13.55 -17.91
N LEU A 431 -8.26 -12.35 -18.40
CA LEU A 431 -9.04 -11.12 -18.20
C LEU A 431 -10.42 -11.19 -18.87
N PRO A 432 -11.49 -10.75 -18.18
CA PRO A 432 -12.84 -10.69 -18.71
C PRO A 432 -12.98 -9.51 -19.70
N PRO A 433 -14.12 -9.44 -20.41
CA PRO A 433 -14.50 -8.26 -21.18
C PRO A 433 -14.41 -6.97 -20.34
N GLU A 434 -14.15 -5.85 -21.02
CA GLU A 434 -13.85 -4.56 -20.40
C GLU A 434 -14.93 -4.10 -19.40
N GLU A 435 -16.20 -4.32 -19.74
CA GLU A 435 -17.36 -3.97 -18.91
C GLU A 435 -17.42 -4.64 -17.53
N PHE A 436 -16.65 -5.71 -17.31
CA PHE A 436 -16.56 -6.43 -16.03
C PHE A 436 -15.26 -6.17 -15.26
N ARG A 437 -14.30 -5.43 -15.84
CA ARG A 437 -12.95 -5.28 -15.27
C ARG A 437 -12.95 -4.62 -13.90
N GLY A 438 -13.83 -3.64 -13.66
CA GLY A 438 -13.96 -3.01 -12.35
C GLY A 438 -14.43 -3.98 -11.28
N ASP A 439 -15.49 -4.74 -11.56
CA ASP A 439 -16.01 -5.74 -10.62
C ASP A 439 -15.00 -6.89 -10.41
N GLN A 440 -14.22 -7.25 -11.45
CA GLN A 440 -13.11 -8.19 -11.31
C GLN A 440 -12.00 -7.66 -10.40
N ALA A 441 -11.61 -6.39 -10.53
CA ALA A 441 -10.56 -5.80 -9.71
C ALA A 441 -10.95 -5.84 -8.22
N GLU A 442 -12.19 -5.47 -7.90
CA GLU A 442 -12.74 -5.56 -6.54
C GLU A 442 -12.87 -7.01 -6.06
N PHE A 443 -13.32 -7.92 -6.92
CA PHE A 443 -13.35 -9.35 -6.62
C PHE A 443 -11.97 -9.89 -6.25
N LEU A 444 -10.94 -9.62 -7.07
CA LEU A 444 -9.59 -10.12 -6.84
C LEU A 444 -8.97 -9.52 -5.58
N ARG A 445 -9.22 -8.24 -5.30
CA ARG A 445 -8.84 -7.60 -4.04
C ARG A 445 -9.44 -8.32 -2.84
N ALA A 446 -10.76 -8.54 -2.86
CA ALA A 446 -11.48 -9.24 -1.81
C ALA A 446 -10.99 -10.69 -1.65
N TYR A 447 -10.85 -11.41 -2.76
CA TYR A 447 -10.42 -12.81 -2.81
C TYR A 447 -9.04 -13.01 -2.18
N ARG A 448 -8.07 -12.16 -2.54
CA ARG A 448 -6.69 -12.27 -2.05
C ARG A 448 -6.55 -11.93 -0.58
N ALA A 449 -7.22 -10.86 -0.12
CA ALA A 449 -7.27 -10.52 1.30
C ALA A 449 -7.87 -11.66 2.13
N CYS A 450 -9.00 -12.23 1.66
CA CYS A 450 -9.66 -13.36 2.30
C CYS A 450 -8.78 -14.62 2.31
N PHE A 451 -8.15 -14.93 1.19
CA PHE A 451 -7.26 -16.09 1.05
C PHE A 451 -6.05 -15.98 1.97
N LEU A 452 -5.38 -14.84 2.04
CA LEU A 452 -4.20 -14.64 2.90
C LEU A 452 -4.57 -14.69 4.38
N HIS A 453 -5.70 -14.08 4.76
CA HIS A 453 -6.24 -14.23 6.11
C HIS A 453 -6.49 -15.71 6.45
N TRP A 454 -7.16 -16.43 5.56
CA TRP A 454 -7.41 -17.87 5.73
C TRP A 454 -6.11 -18.67 5.81
N LEU A 455 -5.12 -18.36 4.96
CA LEU A 455 -3.82 -19.03 4.93
C LEU A 455 -3.12 -18.89 6.28
N ARG A 456 -3.11 -17.67 6.84
CA ARG A 456 -2.55 -17.33 8.16
C ARG A 456 -3.27 -18.01 9.32
N GLU A 457 -4.59 -18.17 9.24
CA GLU A 457 -5.39 -18.64 10.39
C GLU A 457 -5.80 -20.13 10.30
N ASN A 458 -5.79 -20.73 9.12
CA ASN A 458 -6.33 -22.08 8.86
C ASN A 458 -5.53 -22.92 7.87
N GLY A 459 -4.56 -22.34 7.14
CA GLY A 459 -3.87 -23.00 6.02
C GLY A 459 -3.10 -24.27 6.37
N ALA A 460 -2.65 -24.42 7.61
CA ALA A 460 -1.89 -25.58 8.11
C ALA A 460 -2.65 -26.41 9.17
N GLY A 461 -3.98 -26.49 9.05
CA GLY A 461 -4.83 -27.40 9.84
C GLY A 461 -5.15 -26.95 11.27
N SER A 462 -4.30 -26.14 11.90
CA SER A 462 -4.62 -25.45 13.16
C SER A 462 -4.17 -24.00 13.11
N LYS A 463 -4.77 -23.14 13.94
CA LYS A 463 -4.42 -21.71 14.00
C LYS A 463 -2.96 -21.46 14.39
N ALA A 464 -2.44 -22.21 15.34
CA ALA A 464 -1.04 -22.07 15.77
C ALA A 464 -0.07 -22.47 14.63
N ALA A 465 -0.28 -23.66 14.05
CA ALA A 465 0.54 -24.14 12.94
C ALA A 465 0.44 -23.23 11.70
N SER A 466 -0.74 -22.67 11.42
CA SER A 466 -0.95 -21.79 10.27
C SER A 466 -0.19 -20.47 10.44
N ARG A 467 -0.19 -19.91 11.64
CA ARG A 467 0.57 -18.68 11.94
C ARG A 467 2.07 -18.92 11.89
N GLU A 468 2.55 -20.06 12.38
CA GLU A 468 3.96 -20.45 12.28
C GLU A 468 4.38 -20.64 10.82
N ALA A 469 3.61 -21.39 10.04
CA ALA A 469 3.82 -21.57 8.61
C ALA A 469 3.78 -20.25 7.83
N TYR A 470 2.88 -19.33 8.19
CA TYR A 470 2.78 -18.02 7.58
C TYR A 470 3.99 -17.14 7.89
N GLY A 471 4.44 -17.09 9.15
CA GLY A 471 5.69 -16.41 9.52
C GLY A 471 6.90 -16.99 8.79
N MET A 472 6.99 -18.32 8.67
CA MET A 472 8.03 -18.98 7.89
C MET A 472 7.96 -18.63 6.40
N LEU A 473 6.76 -18.51 5.83
CA LEU A 473 6.55 -18.08 4.44
C LEU A 473 7.08 -16.66 4.22
N LEU A 474 6.72 -15.72 5.09
CA LEU A 474 7.23 -14.35 5.03
C LEU A 474 8.76 -14.31 5.16
N ARG A 475 9.34 -15.10 6.07
CA ARG A 475 10.80 -15.18 6.24
C ARG A 475 11.48 -15.71 4.97
N LYS A 476 11.00 -16.85 4.44
CA LYS A 476 11.59 -17.47 3.24
C LYS A 476 11.38 -16.62 2.00
N LEU A 477 10.31 -15.84 1.89
CA LEU A 477 10.16 -14.87 0.79
C LEU A 477 11.25 -13.81 0.81
N ALA A 478 11.73 -13.40 1.99
CA ALA A 478 12.79 -12.41 2.13
C ALA A 478 14.20 -12.98 1.91
N THR A 479 14.40 -14.30 2.05
CA THR A 479 15.75 -14.91 2.08
C THR A 479 15.99 -15.98 1.01
N SER A 480 14.95 -16.56 0.43
CA SER A 480 15.04 -17.61 -0.57
C SER A 480 15.00 -17.04 -2.00
N GLU A 481 15.54 -17.82 -2.94
CA GLU A 481 15.40 -17.62 -4.38
C GLU A 481 14.21 -18.40 -4.98
N GLN A 482 13.53 -19.22 -4.18
CA GLN A 482 12.37 -19.98 -4.64
C GLN A 482 11.20 -19.07 -5.00
N SER A 483 10.41 -19.48 -6.00
CA SER A 483 9.20 -18.77 -6.37
C SER A 483 8.15 -18.85 -5.24
N PHE A 484 7.23 -17.89 -5.19
CA PHE A 484 6.16 -17.90 -4.18
C PHE A 484 5.34 -19.21 -4.17
N PRO A 485 4.88 -19.75 -5.32
CA PRO A 485 4.20 -21.06 -5.34
C PRO A 485 5.04 -22.22 -4.80
N ASP A 486 6.34 -22.24 -5.07
CA ASP A 486 7.25 -23.30 -4.59
C ASP A 486 7.45 -23.20 -3.07
N LEU A 487 7.62 -21.98 -2.55
CA LEU A 487 7.71 -21.73 -1.12
C LEU A 487 6.44 -22.20 -0.39
N VAL A 488 5.27 -21.83 -0.90
CA VAL A 488 3.98 -22.29 -0.38
C VAL A 488 3.92 -23.81 -0.33
N THR A 489 4.32 -24.48 -1.42
CA THR A 489 4.34 -25.96 -1.49
C THR A 489 5.28 -26.55 -0.45
N SER A 490 6.48 -25.98 -0.30
CA SER A 490 7.48 -26.48 0.65
C SER A 490 7.07 -26.34 2.12
N ILE A 491 6.29 -25.31 2.45
CA ILE A 491 5.92 -24.96 3.83
C ILE A 491 4.60 -25.61 4.23
N TYR A 492 3.60 -25.56 3.36
CA TYR A 492 2.26 -26.08 3.65
C TYR A 492 2.06 -27.53 3.18
N GLY A 493 3.03 -28.10 2.46
CA GLY A 493 2.98 -29.46 1.93
C GLY A 493 1.97 -29.66 0.80
N ALA A 494 1.44 -28.58 0.23
CA ALA A 494 0.42 -28.60 -0.82
C ALA A 494 0.61 -27.43 -1.80
N PRO A 495 0.32 -27.63 -3.10
CA PRO A 495 0.47 -26.57 -4.10
C PRO A 495 -0.45 -25.39 -3.80
N LEU A 496 -0.03 -24.18 -4.18
CA LEU A 496 -0.83 -22.96 -4.02
C LEU A 496 -2.20 -23.10 -4.72
N SER A 497 -2.19 -23.57 -5.96
CA SER A 497 -3.37 -23.76 -6.81
C SER A 497 -3.15 -24.91 -7.80
N ALA A 498 -4.19 -25.28 -8.54
CA ALA A 498 -4.17 -26.32 -9.56
C ALA A 498 -3.99 -25.75 -10.99
N PRO A 499 -3.46 -26.55 -11.94
CA PRO A 499 -3.44 -26.20 -13.36
C PRO A 499 -4.82 -26.01 -13.99
N SER A 500 -5.84 -26.69 -13.45
CA SER A 500 -7.20 -26.67 -13.97
C SER A 500 -8.25 -26.64 -12.85
N GLY A 501 -9.47 -26.20 -13.18
CA GLY A 501 -10.56 -26.07 -12.23
C GLY A 501 -10.98 -27.37 -11.52
N PRO A 502 -11.16 -28.51 -12.22
CA PRO A 502 -11.48 -29.79 -11.57
C PRO A 502 -10.43 -30.25 -10.56
N GLU A 503 -9.15 -30.09 -10.92
CA GLU A 503 -7.99 -30.50 -10.11
C GLU A 503 -7.85 -29.72 -8.79
N LEU A 504 -8.55 -28.58 -8.64
CA LEU A 504 -8.58 -27.83 -7.38
C LEU A 504 -9.10 -28.65 -6.20
N PHE A 505 -9.94 -29.64 -6.45
CA PHE A 505 -10.61 -30.41 -5.39
C PHE A 505 -10.13 -31.86 -5.30
N GLU A 506 -9.05 -32.19 -6.00
CA GLU A 506 -8.43 -33.52 -6.03
C GLU A 506 -7.19 -33.55 -5.11
N GLY A 507 -6.68 -34.74 -4.77
CA GLY A 507 -5.39 -34.88 -4.07
C GLY A 507 -5.43 -35.17 -2.56
N GLY A 508 -6.60 -35.20 -1.91
CA GLY A 508 -6.70 -35.56 -0.49
C GLY A 508 -5.85 -34.63 0.40
N ASP A 509 -4.87 -35.19 1.13
CA ASP A 509 -3.93 -34.40 1.95
C ASP A 509 -2.96 -33.53 1.13
N ALA A 510 -2.87 -33.74 -0.18
CA ALA A 510 -2.15 -32.91 -1.14
C ALA A 510 -3.07 -31.98 -1.95
N GLU A 511 -4.34 -31.84 -1.55
CA GLU A 511 -5.29 -30.92 -2.20
C GLU A 511 -4.73 -29.50 -2.24
N PRO A 512 -4.78 -28.79 -3.38
CA PRO A 512 -4.30 -27.42 -3.49
C PRO A 512 -4.91 -26.49 -2.44
N LEU A 513 -4.11 -25.54 -1.94
CA LEU A 513 -4.55 -24.62 -0.91
C LEU A 513 -5.73 -23.76 -1.35
N GLU A 514 -5.77 -23.33 -2.61
CA GLU A 514 -6.93 -22.63 -3.17
C GLU A 514 -8.21 -23.48 -3.10
N GLY A 515 -8.14 -24.79 -3.36
CA GLY A 515 -9.27 -25.71 -3.21
C GLY A 515 -9.77 -25.83 -1.78
N ARG A 516 -8.84 -25.97 -0.82
CA ARG A 516 -9.15 -26.01 0.63
C ARG A 516 -9.80 -24.70 1.08
N PHE A 517 -9.30 -23.56 0.61
CA PHE A 517 -9.88 -22.25 0.85
C PHE A 517 -11.30 -22.16 0.31
N LEU A 518 -11.55 -22.56 -0.94
CA LEU A 518 -12.88 -22.55 -1.54
C LEU A 518 -13.87 -23.45 -0.80
N ARG A 519 -13.42 -24.60 -0.26
CA ARG A 519 -14.24 -25.44 0.64
C ARG A 519 -14.52 -24.78 1.98
N TRP A 520 -13.54 -24.08 2.56
CA TRP A 520 -13.72 -23.31 3.79
C TRP A 520 -14.71 -22.18 3.59
N LEU A 521 -14.57 -21.42 2.51
CA LEU A 521 -15.52 -20.40 2.08
C LEU A 521 -16.92 -21.01 1.87
N GLY A 522 -16.99 -22.31 1.55
CA GLY A 522 -18.19 -23.16 1.44
C GLY A 522 -19.11 -23.12 2.65
N LYS A 523 -18.53 -22.87 3.82
CA LYS A 523 -19.18 -23.05 5.13
C LYS A 523 -19.67 -21.72 5.73
N HIS A 524 -19.28 -20.59 5.13
CA HIS A 524 -19.83 -19.26 5.37
C HIS A 524 -20.95 -19.00 4.36
#